data_AF-A0AAW7EBM5-F1
#
_entry.id   AF-A0AAW7EBM5-F1
#
_cell.length_a   1.000
_cell.length_b   1.000
_cell.length_c   1.000
_cell.angle_alpha   90.00
_cell.angle_beta   90.00
_cell.angle_gamma   90.00
#
_symmetry.space_group_name_H-M   'P 1'
#
loop_
_entity.id
_entity.type
_entity.pdbx_description
1 polymer ?
#
loop_
_entity_poly.entity_id
_entity_poly.type
_entity_poly.pdbx_seq_one_letter_code
_entity_poly.pdbx_strand_id
1 'polypeptide(L)'
;MEGENGAVGLSIFHNLLPTLMPFKIEMLERHPLGSQSFVPLARQKILIVVALPLDQQHPHEQQISAFISNGQQSIIYHQGVWHHPLITLEANSDFLVIDRIGEGQNCDIYMLSQPVLVVEPCV
;
A
#
# COMPACT_ATOMS: atom_id res chain seq x y z
N MET A 1 -5.76 8.80 -20.05
CA MET A 1 -6.39 7.52 -19.63
C MET A 1 -6.08 6.51 -20.72
N GLU A 2 -4.86 5.99 -20.78
CA GLU A 2 -4.47 5.02 -21.81
C GLU A 2 -3.62 3.94 -21.15
N GLY A 3 -4.31 2.88 -20.72
CA GLY A 3 -3.75 1.56 -20.58
C GLY A 3 -4.77 0.65 -21.26
N GLU A 4 -4.43 0.17 -22.46
CA GLU A 4 -5.33 -0.67 -23.26
C GLU A 4 -5.86 -1.85 -22.41
N ASN A 5 -7.16 -2.16 -22.55
CA ASN A 5 -7.86 -3.26 -21.85
C ASN A 5 -7.89 -3.25 -20.31
N GLY A 6 -7.74 -2.08 -19.65
CA GLY A 6 -7.97 -1.96 -18.19
C GLY A 6 -9.43 -1.66 -17.83
N ALA A 7 -9.96 -2.32 -16.80
CA ALA A 7 -11.23 -2.02 -16.14
C ALA A 7 -11.02 -1.73 -14.65
N VAL A 8 -11.98 -1.05 -14.03
CA VAL A 8 -12.00 -0.88 -12.57
C VAL A 8 -12.52 -2.16 -11.94
N GLY A 9 -11.70 -2.76 -11.07
CA GLY A 9 -12.03 -3.91 -10.25
C GLY A 9 -12.48 -3.50 -8.85
N LEU A 10 -13.40 -4.28 -8.29
CA LEU A 10 -13.75 -4.22 -6.87
C LEU A 10 -13.51 -5.60 -6.27
N SER A 11 -12.75 -5.67 -5.19
CA SER A 11 -12.52 -6.91 -4.44
C SER A 11 -12.57 -6.64 -2.94
N ILE A 12 -12.69 -7.70 -2.14
CA ILE A 12 -12.59 -7.63 -0.68
C ILE A 12 -11.33 -8.36 -0.26
N PHE A 13 -10.44 -7.66 0.44
CA PHE A 13 -9.29 -8.28 1.08
C PHE A 13 -9.67 -8.65 2.50
N HIS A 14 -9.67 -9.96 2.77
CA HIS A 14 -9.94 -10.53 4.09
C HIS A 14 -8.63 -10.78 4.82
N ASN A 15 -8.41 -10.04 5.91
CA ASN A 15 -7.24 -10.19 6.72
C ASN A 15 -7.56 -10.88 8.06
N LEU A 16 -6.96 -12.05 8.30
CA LEU A 16 -7.24 -12.88 9.47
C LEU A 16 -6.40 -12.50 10.69
N LEU A 17 -5.17 -12.02 10.49
CA LEU A 17 -4.19 -11.78 11.54
C LEU A 17 -3.69 -10.34 11.52
N PRO A 18 -3.43 -9.71 12.68
CA PRO A 18 -2.86 -8.38 12.71
C PRO A 18 -1.36 -8.43 12.44
N THR A 19 -0.83 -7.39 11.85
CA THR A 19 0.60 -7.09 11.86
C THR A 19 1.00 -6.55 13.24
N LEU A 20 2.02 -7.16 13.84
CA LEU A 20 2.55 -6.73 15.14
C LEU A 20 3.66 -5.70 14.96
N MET A 21 3.72 -4.75 15.89
CA MET A 21 4.78 -3.74 15.95
C MET A 21 5.91 -4.18 16.91
N PRO A 22 7.17 -3.87 16.62
CA PRO A 22 7.64 -3.17 15.42
C PRO A 22 7.58 -4.06 14.17
N PHE A 23 7.26 -3.45 13.04
CA PHE A 23 7.08 -4.16 11.78
C PHE A 23 8.24 -3.89 10.83
N LYS A 24 8.87 -4.95 10.33
CA LYS A 24 9.99 -4.85 9.40
C LYS A 24 9.49 -4.93 7.96
N ILE A 25 9.82 -3.94 7.15
CA ILE A 25 9.57 -3.94 5.70
C ILE A 25 10.88 -4.15 4.95
N GLU A 26 10.80 -4.89 3.84
CA GLU A 26 11.96 -5.24 3.00
C GLU A 26 11.75 -4.85 1.54
N MET A 27 10.53 -4.44 1.18
CA MET A 27 10.15 -4.10 -0.18
C MET A 27 9.09 -3.00 -0.21
N LEU A 28 9.00 -2.35 -1.36
CA LEU A 28 7.87 -1.52 -1.75
C LEU A 28 7.39 -2.01 -3.12
N GLU A 29 6.11 -1.79 -3.41
CA GLU A 29 5.52 -1.98 -4.73
C GLU A 29 4.95 -0.69 -5.27
N ARG A 30 4.70 -0.66 -6.58
CA ARG A 30 3.87 0.38 -7.22
C ARG A 30 3.06 -0.20 -8.35
N HIS A 31 1.97 0.49 -8.69
CA HIS A 31 1.08 0.16 -9.80
C HIS A 31 1.22 1.20 -10.93
N PRO A 32 2.06 0.98 -11.95
CA PRO A 32 2.36 1.98 -12.97
C PRO A 32 1.22 2.26 -13.96
N LEU A 33 0.18 1.43 -14.02
CA LEU A 33 -0.95 1.55 -14.95
C LEU A 33 -2.28 1.91 -14.28
N GLY A 34 -2.32 2.02 -12.94
CA GLY A 34 -3.55 2.36 -12.23
C GLY A 34 -3.34 2.80 -10.78
N SER A 35 -4.31 3.49 -10.22
CA SER A 35 -4.39 3.73 -8.77
C SER A 35 -4.86 2.48 -8.03
N GLN A 36 -4.58 2.42 -6.73
CA GLN A 36 -5.13 1.40 -5.85
C GLN A 36 -5.68 2.07 -4.58
N SER A 37 -6.90 1.71 -4.20
CA SER A 37 -7.60 2.28 -3.05
C SER A 37 -7.91 1.21 -2.01
N PHE A 38 -7.79 1.56 -0.73
CA PHE A 38 -8.18 0.71 0.39
C PHE A 38 -9.20 1.46 1.25
N VAL A 39 -10.40 0.87 1.38
CA VAL A 39 -11.52 1.41 2.15
C VAL A 39 -11.83 0.44 3.30
N PRO A 40 -11.60 0.82 4.58
CA PRO A 40 -11.93 -0.04 5.71
C PRO A 40 -13.44 -0.23 5.82
N LEU A 41 -13.91 -1.48 5.94
CA LEU A 41 -15.35 -1.78 6.02
C LEU A 41 -15.90 -1.78 7.44
N ALA A 42 -15.05 -1.89 8.47
CA ALA A 42 -15.45 -1.89 9.88
C ALA A 42 -14.51 -1.05 10.76
N ARG A 43 -14.19 0.16 10.26
CA ARG A 43 -13.41 1.21 10.95
C ARG A 43 -11.99 0.80 11.38
N GLN A 44 -11.38 -0.17 10.69
CA GLN A 44 -10.04 -0.64 11.01
C GLN A 44 -8.97 0.36 10.57
N LYS A 45 -7.94 0.51 11.40
CA LYS A 45 -6.78 1.35 11.06
C LYS A 45 -5.91 0.68 9.99
N ILE A 46 -5.30 1.52 9.17
CA ILE A 46 -4.31 1.12 8.15
C ILE A 46 -2.97 1.69 8.55
N LEU A 47 -1.94 0.85 8.60
CA LEU A 47 -0.55 1.32 8.60
C LEU A 47 -0.13 1.51 7.14
N ILE A 48 0.17 2.76 6.79
CA ILE A 48 0.45 3.21 5.43
C ILE A 48 1.94 3.47 5.36
N VAL A 49 2.65 2.84 4.43
CA VAL A 49 4.06 3.15 4.15
C VAL A 49 4.19 3.52 2.69
N VAL A 50 4.80 4.67 2.41
CA VAL A 50 5.00 5.22 1.07
C VAL A 50 6.40 5.78 0.90
N ALA A 51 6.86 5.89 -0.34
CA ALA A 51 8.11 6.58 -0.67
C ALA A 51 7.91 7.51 -1.88
N LEU A 52 8.64 8.62 -1.88
CA LEU A 52 8.79 9.45 -3.07
C LEU A 52 9.67 8.74 -4.11
N PRO A 53 9.49 8.99 -5.41
CA PRO A 53 10.38 8.44 -6.43
C PRO A 53 11.78 9.08 -6.34
N LEU A 54 12.83 8.27 -6.49
CA LEU A 54 14.18 8.76 -6.75
C LEU A 54 14.34 9.06 -8.23
N ASP A 55 13.86 8.13 -9.06
CA ASP A 55 13.84 8.22 -10.51
C ASP A 55 12.61 7.47 -11.06
N GLN A 56 12.57 7.21 -12.37
CA GLN A 56 11.45 6.53 -13.02
C GLN A 56 11.25 5.07 -12.58
N GLN A 57 12.27 4.42 -12.03
CA GLN A 57 12.28 2.98 -11.73
C GLN A 57 12.50 2.67 -10.26
N HIS A 58 12.94 3.64 -9.44
CA HIS A 58 13.32 3.39 -8.06
C HIS A 58 12.63 4.33 -7.06
N PRO A 59 12.25 3.85 -5.86
CA PRO A 59 11.88 4.72 -4.74
C PRO A 59 13.12 5.39 -4.15
N HIS A 60 12.93 6.56 -3.55
CA HIS A 60 13.93 7.21 -2.72
C HIS A 60 13.86 6.61 -1.31
N GLU A 61 14.73 5.64 -1.01
CA GLU A 61 14.70 4.89 0.27
C GLU A 61 14.83 5.78 1.52
N GLN A 62 15.51 6.93 1.40
CA GLN A 62 15.65 7.93 2.47
C GLN A 62 14.42 8.84 2.64
N GLN A 63 13.42 8.72 1.76
CA GLN A 63 12.16 9.46 1.82
C GLN A 63 10.95 8.52 2.02
N ILE A 64 11.18 7.40 2.71
CA ILE A 64 10.10 6.53 3.21
C ILE A 64 9.39 7.25 4.36
N SER A 65 8.07 7.31 4.29
CA SER A 65 7.20 7.87 5.33
C SER A 65 6.14 6.85 5.73
N ALA A 66 5.83 6.81 7.02
CA ALA A 66 4.77 5.97 7.58
C ALA A 66 3.65 6.83 8.19
N PHE A 67 2.41 6.41 7.99
CA PHE A 67 1.22 7.06 8.56
C PHE A 67 0.28 5.99 9.13
N ILE A 68 -0.50 6.35 10.15
CA ILE A 68 -1.56 5.48 10.68
C ILE A 68 -2.88 6.19 10.46
N SER A 69 -3.82 5.53 9.77
CA SER A 69 -5.17 6.06 9.61
C SER A 69 -5.96 5.98 10.92
N ASN A 70 -6.96 6.85 11.08
CA ASN A 70 -7.81 6.86 12.28
C ASN A 70 -8.98 5.85 12.22
N GLY A 71 -8.98 4.93 11.25
CA GLY A 71 -10.07 3.98 11.00
C GLY A 71 -11.28 4.56 10.27
N GLN A 72 -11.40 5.88 10.13
CA GLN A 72 -12.46 6.55 9.36
C GLN A 72 -11.96 7.13 8.04
N GLN A 73 -10.68 6.92 7.75
CA GLN A 73 -10.01 7.38 6.55
C GLN A 73 -9.77 6.21 5.61
N SER A 74 -10.18 6.38 4.36
CA SER A 74 -9.75 5.54 3.25
C SER A 74 -8.51 6.15 2.60
N ILE A 75 -7.73 5.33 1.90
CA ILE A 75 -6.56 5.80 1.15
C ILE A 75 -6.69 5.47 -0.33
N ILE A 76 -6.05 6.28 -1.15
CA ILE A 76 -5.83 6.04 -2.57
C ILE A 76 -4.36 6.29 -2.84
N TYR A 77 -3.64 5.27 -3.29
CA TYR A 77 -2.33 5.43 -3.90
C TYR A 77 -2.55 5.89 -5.35
N HIS A 78 -1.96 7.03 -5.70
CA HIS A 78 -1.94 7.48 -7.08
C HIS A 78 -1.12 6.51 -7.94
N GLN A 79 -1.41 6.46 -9.24
CA GLN A 79 -0.67 5.67 -10.22
C GLN A 79 0.84 5.89 -10.07
N GLY A 80 1.59 4.80 -9.96
CA GLY A 80 3.06 4.79 -9.87
C GLY A 80 3.65 5.18 -8.50
N VAL A 81 2.83 5.49 -7.48
CA VAL A 81 3.34 5.76 -6.12
C VAL A 81 3.91 4.48 -5.51
N TRP A 82 5.13 4.56 -4.98
CA TRP A 82 5.73 3.49 -4.20
C TRP A 82 5.08 3.40 -2.82
N HIS A 83 4.62 2.21 -2.47
CA HIS A 83 3.95 1.91 -1.20
C HIS A 83 4.20 0.46 -0.77
N HIS A 84 3.98 0.17 0.50
CA HIS A 84 3.96 -1.22 0.97
C HIS A 84 2.56 -1.82 0.74
N PRO A 85 2.45 -3.15 0.46
CA PRO A 85 1.17 -3.86 0.47
C PRO A 85 0.38 -3.59 1.75
N LEU A 86 -0.96 -3.69 1.69
CA LEU A 86 -1.88 -3.43 2.80
C LEU A 86 -1.36 -3.99 4.14
N ILE A 87 -1.10 -3.12 5.12
CA ILE A 87 -0.73 -3.49 6.48
C ILE A 87 -1.89 -3.19 7.43
N THR A 88 -2.33 -4.23 8.14
CA THR A 88 -3.47 -4.19 9.04
C THR A 88 -3.00 -4.32 10.48
N LEU A 89 -3.51 -3.49 11.39
CA LEU A 89 -3.13 -3.56 12.81
C LEU A 89 -4.11 -4.40 13.65
N GLU A 90 -5.20 -4.86 13.03
CA GLU A 90 -6.33 -5.50 13.68
C GLU A 90 -6.68 -6.81 12.95
N ALA A 91 -6.93 -7.87 13.72
CA ALA A 91 -7.36 -9.18 13.21
C ALA A 91 -8.79 -9.11 12.66
N ASN A 92 -9.15 -10.04 11.76
CA ASN A 92 -10.49 -10.14 11.15
C ASN A 92 -10.95 -8.80 10.57
N SER A 93 -10.13 -8.23 9.69
CA SER A 93 -10.33 -6.93 9.06
C SER A 93 -10.60 -7.07 7.57
N ASP A 94 -11.64 -6.38 7.10
CA ASP A 94 -12.06 -6.40 5.71
C ASP A 94 -11.90 -5.03 5.07
N PHE A 95 -11.30 -5.01 3.88
CA PHE A 95 -11.08 -3.81 3.09
C PHE A 95 -11.69 -3.98 1.71
N LEU A 96 -12.53 -3.03 1.30
CA LEU A 96 -12.88 -2.89 -0.11
C LEU A 96 -11.65 -2.34 -0.83
N VAL A 97 -11.21 -3.07 -1.85
CA VAL A 97 -10.10 -2.69 -2.72
C VAL A 97 -10.66 -2.28 -4.07
N ILE A 98 -10.24 -1.11 -4.54
CA ILE A 98 -10.61 -0.57 -5.85
C ILE A 98 -9.33 -0.28 -6.62
N ASP A 99 -9.09 -1.05 -7.68
CA ASP A 99 -7.89 -0.95 -8.51
C ASP A 99 -8.15 -1.34 -9.97
N ARG A 100 -7.08 -1.39 -10.76
CA ARG A 100 -7.12 -1.76 -12.17
C ARG A 100 -7.04 -3.28 -12.33
N ILE A 101 -8.05 -3.87 -12.97
CA ILE A 101 -8.01 -5.24 -13.51
C ILE A 101 -7.83 -5.17 -15.02
N GLY A 102 -6.86 -5.88 -15.57
CA GLY A 102 -6.65 -5.95 -17.01
C GLY A 102 -5.26 -6.46 -17.34
N GLU A 103 -4.99 -6.66 -18.62
CA GLU A 103 -3.71 -7.16 -19.12
C GLU A 103 -2.55 -6.19 -18.85
N GLY A 104 -1.31 -6.66 -18.96
CA GLY A 104 -0.09 -5.88 -18.79
C GLY A 104 0.56 -5.99 -17.40
N GLN A 105 1.81 -5.56 -17.31
CA GLN A 105 2.57 -5.55 -16.06
C GLN A 105 2.21 -4.29 -15.26
N ASN A 106 1.33 -4.45 -14.27
CA ASN A 106 0.87 -3.35 -13.41
C ASN A 106 1.39 -3.46 -11.97
N CYS A 107 2.40 -4.29 -11.68
CA CYS A 107 3.00 -4.31 -10.35
C CYS A 107 4.52 -4.40 -10.50
N ASP A 108 5.21 -3.33 -10.11
CA ASP A 108 6.65 -3.31 -9.96
C ASP A 108 6.98 -3.52 -8.48
N ILE A 109 7.88 -4.45 -8.18
CA ILE A 109 8.38 -4.72 -6.83
C ILE A 109 9.83 -4.25 -6.75
N TYR A 110 10.14 -3.45 -5.74
CA TYR A 110 11.49 -3.00 -5.43
C TYR A 110 11.90 -3.51 -4.05
N MET A 111 13.00 -4.26 -4.00
CA MET A 111 13.61 -4.70 -2.75
C MET A 111 14.47 -3.57 -2.19
N LEU A 112 14.24 -3.19 -0.94
CA LEU A 112 15.02 -2.17 -0.26
C LEU A 112 16.46 -2.63 -0.07
N SER A 113 17.42 -1.70 -0.15
CA SER A 113 18.84 -2.00 0.07
C SER A 113 19.10 -2.55 1.47
N GLN A 114 18.31 -2.12 2.46
CA GLN A 114 18.28 -2.66 3.82
C GLN A 114 16.83 -2.67 4.34
N PRO A 115 16.48 -3.63 5.23
CA PRO A 115 15.17 -3.61 5.87
C PRO A 115 14.96 -2.33 6.69
N VAL A 116 13.75 -1.78 6.63
CA VAL A 116 13.34 -0.63 7.44
C VAL A 116 12.41 -1.12 8.55
N LEU A 117 12.69 -0.71 9.79
CA LEU A 117 11.85 -1.03 10.93
C LEU A 117 10.85 0.11 11.17
N VAL A 118 9.56 -0.18 11.00
CA VAL A 118 8.48 0.73 11.37
C VAL A 118 8.18 0.53 12.85
N VAL A 119 8.25 1.61 13.61
CA VAL A 119 8.01 1.64 15.06
C VAL A 119 6.80 2.51 15.37
N GLU A 120 6.14 2.25 16.49
CA GLU A 120 5.12 3.18 16.98
C GLU A 120 5.78 4.52 17.36
N PRO A 121 5.10 5.66 17.16
CA PRO A 121 5.61 6.94 17.60
C PRO A 121 5.82 6.91 19.13
N CYS A 122 7.01 7.31 19.58
CA CYS A 122 7.25 7.54 21.00
C CYS A 122 6.30 8.63 21.49
N VAL A 123 5.58 8.35 22.59
CA VAL A 123 4.70 9.30 23.27
C VAL A 123 5.50 10.19 24.21
#